data_AF-A0AAE1INN4-F1
#
_entry.id   AF-A0AAE1INN4-F1
#
_cell.length_a   1.000
_cell.length_b   1.000
_cell.length_c   1.000
_cell.angle_alpha   90.00
_cell.angle_beta   90.00
_cell.angle_gamma   90.00
#
_symmetry.space_group_name_H-M   'P 1'
#
loop_
_entity.id
_entity.type
_entity.pdbx_description
1 polymer ?
#
loop_
_entity_poly.entity_id
_entity_poly.type
_entity_poly.pdbx_seq_one_letter_code
_entity_poly.pdbx_strand_id
1 'polypeptide(L)'
;MKDVEKARLLWVHSERLALSFGLIHLPHGCPIHIIKNLRICVDCHIVMKLISKIMQRDIIIRDMNRFHHFQHGTCSCGDYW
;
A
#
# COMPACT_ATOMS: atom_id res chain seq x y z
N MET A 1 -16.14 18.25 16.06
CA MET A 1 -15.69 16.86 15.82
C MET A 1 -14.23 16.79 16.24
N LYS A 2 -13.89 16.03 17.30
CA LYS A 2 -12.52 15.99 17.86
C LYS A 2 -11.57 15.39 16.82
N ASP A 3 -10.35 15.95 16.68
CA ASP A 3 -9.35 15.55 15.68
C ASP A 3 -9.02 14.05 15.67
N VAL A 4 -9.22 13.37 16.80
CA VAL A 4 -9.07 11.92 16.95
C VAL A 4 -10.05 11.13 16.07
N GLU A 5 -11.31 11.56 15.96
CA GLU A 5 -12.30 10.89 15.11
C GLU A 5 -11.97 11.09 13.63
N LYS A 6 -11.47 12.28 13.27
CA LYS A 6 -11.00 12.59 11.91
C LYS A 6 -9.79 11.73 11.54
N ALA A 7 -8.83 11.55 12.47
CA ALA A 7 -7.70 10.66 12.30
C ALA A 7 -8.14 9.20 12.14
N ARG A 8 -9.15 8.75 12.91
CA ARG A 8 -9.69 7.38 12.84
C ARG A 8 -10.44 7.11 11.53
N LEU A 9 -11.16 8.09 11.01
CA LEU A 9 -11.81 8.02 9.70
C LEU A 9 -10.81 8.10 8.54
N LEU A 10 -9.71 8.84 8.70
CA LEU A 10 -8.57 8.86 7.75
C LEU A 10 -7.71 7.59 7.83
N TRP A 11 -7.82 6.84 8.93
CA TRP A 11 -7.24 5.51 9.13
C TRP A 11 -8.00 4.39 8.41
N VAL A 12 -9.04 4.73 7.64
CA VAL A 12 -9.56 3.80 6.63
C VAL A 12 -8.41 3.53 5.65
N HIS A 13 -7.96 2.28 5.64
CA HIS A 13 -6.84 1.76 4.84
C HIS A 13 -7.10 1.85 3.33
N SER A 14 -7.17 3.08 2.82
CA SER A 14 -7.43 3.40 1.42
C SER A 14 -6.44 2.72 0.47
N GLU A 15 -5.24 2.38 0.95
CA GLU A 15 -4.26 1.60 0.21
C GLU A 15 -4.76 0.18 -0.09
N ARG A 16 -5.49 -0.45 0.84
CA ARG A 16 -6.08 -1.78 0.62
C ARG A 16 -7.17 -1.72 -0.44
N LEU A 17 -7.99 -0.67 -0.44
CA LEU A 17 -9.02 -0.48 -1.46
C LEU A 17 -8.37 -0.24 -2.85
N ALA A 18 -7.35 0.62 -2.91
CA ALA A 18 -6.60 0.87 -4.14
C ALA A 18 -5.92 -0.40 -4.67
N LEU A 19 -5.34 -1.21 -3.77
CA LEU A 19 -4.76 -2.51 -4.13
C LEU A 19 -5.81 -3.46 -4.70
N SER A 20 -6.94 -3.63 -4.02
CA SER A 20 -8.04 -4.49 -4.50
C SER A 20 -8.53 -4.05 -5.87
N PHE A 21 -8.70 -2.74 -6.08
CA PHE A 21 -9.11 -2.20 -7.36
C PHE A 21 -8.07 -2.51 -8.46
N GLY A 22 -6.78 -2.30 -8.18
CA GLY A 22 -5.69 -2.62 -9.10
C GLY A 22 -5.60 -4.11 -9.44
N LEU A 23 -5.80 -4.99 -8.46
CA LEU A 23 -5.79 -6.44 -8.68
C LEU A 23 -6.94 -6.91 -9.57
N ILE A 24 -8.11 -6.29 -9.46
CA ILE A 24 -9.30 -6.66 -10.26
C ILE A 24 -9.19 -6.15 -11.70
N HIS A 25 -8.67 -4.93 -11.91
CA HIS A 25 -8.75 -4.27 -13.21
C HIS A 25 -7.48 -4.36 -14.05
N LEU A 26 -6.31 -4.56 -13.44
CA LEU A 26 -5.05 -4.60 -14.18
C LEU A 26 -4.70 -6.03 -14.62
N PRO A 27 -4.25 -6.23 -15.87
CA PRO A 27 -3.83 -7.53 -16.39
C PRO A 27 -2.79 -8.21 -15.51
N HIS A 28 -2.80 -9.55 -15.43
CA HIS A 28 -1.81 -10.29 -14.64
C HIS A 28 -0.37 -9.87 -14.95
N GLY A 29 0.46 -9.73 -13.91
CA GLY A 29 1.86 -9.33 -14.02
C GLY A 29 2.11 -7.82 -14.22
N CYS A 30 1.11 -7.02 -14.57
CA CYS A 30 1.28 -5.56 -14.67
C CYS A 30 1.50 -4.92 -13.28
N PRO A 31 2.49 -4.05 -13.05
CA PRO A 31 2.70 -3.45 -11.73
C PRO A 31 1.50 -2.60 -11.25
N ILE A 32 1.25 -2.57 -9.94
CA ILE A 32 0.22 -1.73 -9.32
C ILE A 32 0.88 -0.48 -8.74
N HIS A 33 0.45 0.71 -9.18
CA HIS A 33 0.97 1.99 -8.69
C HIS A 33 -0.08 2.69 -7.83
N ILE A 34 0.27 3.04 -6.59
CA ILE A 34 -0.60 3.73 -5.65
C ILE A 34 0.10 5.01 -5.16
N ILE A 35 -0.58 6.15 -5.26
CA ILE A 35 -0.07 7.43 -4.76
C ILE A 35 -1.00 7.89 -3.64
N LYS A 36 -0.42 8.25 -2.50
CA LYS A 36 -1.15 8.80 -1.36
C LYS A 36 -0.41 9.97 -0.73
N ASN A 37 -1.16 10.86 -0.07
CA ASN A 37 -0.62 12.05 0.60
C ASN A 37 -0.31 11.81 2.08
N LEU A 38 -0.60 10.63 2.62
CA LEU A 38 -0.34 10.25 4.01
C LEU A 38 0.71 9.14 4.04
N ARG A 39 1.54 9.09 5.08
CA ARG A 39 2.46 7.97 5.32
C ARG A 39 1.70 6.63 5.34
N ILE A 40 2.25 5.56 4.78
CA ILE A 40 1.64 4.23 4.86
C ILE A 40 1.66 3.75 6.32
N CYS A 41 0.60 3.09 6.78
CA CYS A 41 0.63 2.48 8.11
C CYS A 41 1.30 1.10 8.08
N VAL A 42 1.74 0.63 9.24
CA VAL A 42 2.40 -0.69 9.39
C VAL A 42 1.55 -1.83 8.85
N ASP A 43 0.23 -1.81 9.10
CA ASP A 43 -0.68 -2.88 8.63
C ASP A 43 -0.77 -2.90 7.10
N CYS A 44 -0.93 -1.73 6.46
CA CYS A 44 -0.92 -1.63 5.01
C CYS A 44 0.43 -2.09 4.45
N HIS A 45 1.54 -1.70 5.07
CA HIS A 45 2.88 -2.13 4.66
C HIS A 45 3.04 -3.66 4.70
N ILE A 46 2.53 -4.32 5.74
CA ILE A 46 2.54 -5.79 5.85
C ILE A 46 1.65 -6.44 4.78
N VAL A 47 0.43 -5.91 4.58
CA VAL A 47 -0.50 -6.42 3.56
C VAL A 47 0.12 -6.34 2.17
N MET A 48 0.76 -5.22 1.82
CA MET A 48 1.38 -5.04 0.51
C MET A 48 2.52 -6.01 0.27
N LYS A 49 3.38 -6.24 1.29
CA LYS A 49 4.39 -7.31 1.23
C LYS A 49 3.73 -8.66 0.96
N LEU A 50 2.75 -9.07 1.78
CA LEU A 50 2.09 -10.36 1.63
C LEU A 50 1.49 -10.55 0.23
N ILE A 51 0.77 -9.55 -0.26
CA ILE A 51 0.12 -9.61 -1.57
C ILE A 51 1.15 -9.64 -2.71
N SER A 52 2.25 -8.88 -2.63
CA SER A 52 3.32 -8.94 -3.64
C SER A 52 3.87 -10.36 -3.81
N LYS A 53 3.98 -11.12 -2.70
CA LYS A 53 4.43 -12.51 -2.70
C LYS A 53 3.37 -13.48 -3.23
N ILE A 54 2.12 -13.34 -2.81
CA ILE A 54 1.04 -14.27 -3.21
C ILE A 54 0.70 -14.08 -4.69
N MET A 55 0.56 -12.83 -5.13
CA MET A 55 0.14 -12.51 -6.49
C MET A 55 1.32 -12.46 -7.48
N GLN A 56 2.56 -12.63 -7.00
CA GLN A 56 3.79 -12.51 -7.80
C GLN A 56 3.78 -11.23 -8.63
N ARG A 57 3.52 -10.11 -7.96
CA ARG A 57 3.18 -8.83 -8.59
C ARG A 57 3.84 -7.67 -7.87
N ASP A 58 4.50 -6.82 -8.63
CA ASP A 58 5.14 -5.63 -8.10
C ASP A 58 4.08 -4.59 -7.71
N ILE A 59 4.23 -4.04 -6.51
CA ILE A 59 3.37 -2.95 -6.01
C ILE A 59 4.28 -1.79 -5.66
N ILE A 60 4.03 -0.63 -6.26
CA ILE A 60 4.79 0.60 -6.04
C ILE A 60 3.86 1.58 -5.34
N ILE A 61 4.23 2.00 -4.13
CA ILE A 61 3.48 3.00 -3.36
C ILE A 61 4.34 4.23 -3.14
N ARG A 62 3.85 5.40 -3.54
CA ARG A 62 4.41 6.69 -3.15
C ARG A 62 3.57 7.28 -2.04
N ASP A 63 4.14 7.44 -0.87
CA ASP A 63 3.53 8.13 0.25
C ASP A 63 4.14 9.54 0.45
N MET A 64 3.84 10.18 1.59
CA MET A 64 4.39 11.50 1.92
C MET A 64 5.91 11.50 2.10
N ASN A 65 6.48 10.39 2.54
CA ASN A 65 7.87 10.30 2.99
C ASN A 65 8.79 9.69 1.93
N ARG A 66 8.33 8.65 1.21
CA ARG A 66 9.17 7.85 0.33
C ARG A 66 8.39 7.03 -0.69
N PHE A 67 9.15 6.36 -1.55
CA PHE A 67 8.66 5.27 -2.38
C PHE A 67 8.88 3.94 -1.67
N HIS A 68 7.85 3.09 -1.74
CA HIS A 68 7.86 1.71 -1.31
C HIS A 68 7.74 0.85 -2.56
N HIS A 69 8.74 0.01 -2.80
CA HIS A 69 8.68 -1.00 -3.85
C HIS A 69 8.52 -2.37 -3.19
N PHE A 70 7.33 -2.93 -3.29
CA PHE A 70 6.99 -4.25 -2.75
C PHE A 70 7.17 -5.31 -3.83
N GLN A 71 8.07 -6.25 -3.56
CA GLN A 71 8.42 -7.32 -4.49
C GLN A 71 8.78 -8.59 -3.71
N HIS A 72 8.19 -9.72 -4.11
CA HIS A 72 8.41 -11.04 -3.50
C HIS A 72 8.29 -11.08 -1.96
N GLY A 73 7.42 -10.25 -1.37
CA GLY A 73 7.25 -10.22 0.10
C GLY A 73 8.18 -9.28 0.84
N THR A 74 9.00 -8.52 0.13
CA THR A 74 9.94 -7.55 0.70
C THR A 74 9.57 -6.13 0.26
N CYS A 75 10.03 -5.13 1.01
CA CYS A 75 9.88 -3.73 0.62
C CYS A 75 11.26 -3.06 0.57
N SER A 76 11.48 -2.24 -0.46
CA SER A 76 12.73 -1.46 -0.62
C SER A 76 13.00 -0.49 0.53
N CYS A 77 12.01 -0.14 1.35
CA CYS A 77 12.19 0.81 2.45
C CYS A 77 12.84 0.20 3.70
N GLY A 78 13.10 -1.12 3.73
CA GLY A 78 13.70 -1.79 4.87
C GLY A 78 12.79 -1.82 6.10
N ASP A 79 11.48 -1.93 5.90
CA ASP A 79 10.44 -1.95 6.94
C ASP A 79 10.24 -0.65 7.71
N TYR A 80 10.61 0.48 7.13
CA TYR A 80 10.41 1.81 7.73
C TYR A 80 9.02 2.43 7.52
N TRP A 81 8.00 1.62 7.13
CA TRP A 81 6.60 2.00 6.77
C TRP A 81 6.38 3.50 6.56
#